data_AF-A0A2M7RTX0-F1
#
_entry.id   AF-A0A2M7RTX0-F1
#
_cell.length_a   1.000
_cell.length_b   1.000
_cell.length_c   1.000
_cell.angle_alpha   90.00
_cell.angle_beta   90.00
_cell.angle_gamma   90.00
#
_symmetry.space_group_name_H-M   'P 1'
#
loop_
_entity.id
_entity.type
_entity.pdbx_description
1 polymer ?
#
loop_
_entity_poly.entity_id
_entity_poly.type
_entity_poly.pdbx_seq_one_letter_code
_entity_poly.pdbx_strand_id
1 'polypeptide(L)'
;MKKAHKFILFSFIGPLVMTFFIAVFVLVMQFIWLYIDEMLGKGLEWYVLGELFFYATANVVPMAMPLAILLASIMTFGNLGEHFELVAFKSAGISLQQIMKPLILFVIIISIGAFYFANNVIPVANLKFYSLLYDIRSQKPAINIMPNVFYNEIDGYTIRVKSKKAMDDGREMLKDVMIYNHSDNNGNLQVTVADSGIMSLSKDKTYFSIKLFNGV
;
A
#
# COMPACT_ATOMS: atom_id res chain seq x y z
N MET A 1 -0.78 -5.30 45.64
CA MET A 1 -1.41 -4.56 44.52
C MET A 1 -0.40 -3.95 43.55
N LYS A 2 0.46 -2.99 43.95
CA LYS A 2 1.42 -2.34 43.02
C LYS A 2 2.38 -3.29 42.28
N LYS A 3 2.85 -4.37 42.94
CA LYS A 3 3.73 -5.38 42.30
C LYS A 3 3.02 -6.21 41.24
N ALA A 4 1.76 -6.62 41.47
CA ALA A 4 0.97 -7.39 40.50
C ALA A 4 0.65 -6.55 39.25
N HIS A 5 0.28 -5.28 39.42
CA HIS A 5 0.05 -4.39 38.28
C HIS A 5 1.32 -4.14 37.45
N LYS A 6 2.46 -3.94 38.13
CA LYS A 6 3.75 -3.80 37.44
C LYS A 6 4.09 -5.08 36.66
N PHE A 7 3.93 -6.24 37.30
CA PHE A 7 4.20 -7.53 36.66
C PHE A 7 3.40 -7.70 35.37
N ILE A 8 2.07 -7.52 35.42
CA ILE A 8 1.19 -7.67 34.25
C ILE A 8 1.56 -6.69 33.14
N LEU A 9 1.90 -5.44 33.49
CA LEU A 9 2.29 -4.44 32.51
C LEU A 9 3.61 -4.81 31.80
N PHE A 10 4.60 -5.30 32.55
CA PHE A 10 5.86 -5.78 31.98
C PHE A 10 5.67 -7.03 31.12
N SER A 11 4.80 -7.96 31.55
CA SER A 11 4.44 -9.15 30.77
C SER A 11 3.69 -8.80 29.48
N PHE A 12 3.03 -7.65 29.40
CA PHE A 12 2.30 -7.20 28.21
C PHE A 12 3.15 -6.39 27.22
N ILE A 13 4.06 -5.55 27.71
CA ILE A 13 4.89 -4.69 26.86
C ILE A 13 5.79 -5.51 25.92
N GLY A 14 6.38 -6.61 26.40
CA GLY A 14 7.23 -7.48 25.58
C GLY A 14 6.49 -8.04 24.35
N PRO A 15 5.39 -8.79 24.55
CA PRO A 15 4.54 -9.27 23.46
C PRO A 15 4.01 -8.13 22.58
N LEU A 16 3.57 -7.00 23.15
CA LEU A 16 3.06 -5.86 22.40
C LEU A 16 4.08 -5.30 21.40
N VAL A 17 5.31 -5.07 21.85
CA VAL A 17 6.35 -4.54 20.97
C VAL A 17 6.67 -5.54 19.86
N MET A 18 6.80 -6.82 20.22
CA MET A 18 7.08 -7.89 19.24
C MET A 18 5.97 -8.02 18.20
N THR A 19 4.71 -8.16 18.63
CA THR A 19 3.56 -8.31 17.72
C THR A 19 3.32 -7.06 16.89
N PHE A 20 3.60 -5.87 17.44
CA PHE A 20 3.52 -4.62 16.70
C PHE A 20 4.52 -4.58 15.54
N PHE A 21 5.80 -4.86 15.79
CA PHE A 21 6.80 -4.87 14.72
C PHE A 21 6.52 -5.96 13.68
N ILE A 22 6.07 -7.14 14.10
CA ILE A 22 5.67 -8.20 13.18
C ILE A 22 4.47 -7.77 12.33
N ALA A 23 3.43 -7.18 12.94
CA ALA A 23 2.26 -6.71 12.22
C ALA A 23 2.59 -5.60 11.22
N VAL A 24 3.40 -4.61 11.63
CA VAL A 24 3.88 -3.55 10.73
C VAL A 24 4.67 -4.16 9.58
N PHE A 25 5.60 -5.08 9.86
CA PHE A 25 6.39 -5.75 8.83
C PHE A 25 5.53 -6.48 7.81
N VAL A 26 4.55 -7.28 8.27
CA VAL A 26 3.63 -8.03 7.40
C VAL A 26 2.79 -7.07 6.55
N LEU A 27 2.25 -6.00 7.14
CA LEU A 27 1.45 -5.02 6.41
C LEU A 27 2.28 -4.22 5.39
N VAL A 28 3.53 -3.87 5.73
CA VAL A 28 4.45 -3.24 4.78
C VAL A 28 4.80 -4.19 3.63
N MET A 29 5.01 -5.48 3.89
CA MET A 29 5.24 -6.47 2.83
C MET A 29 4.03 -6.65 1.92
N GLN A 30 2.83 -6.69 2.49
CA GLN A 30 1.58 -6.67 1.72
C GLN A 30 1.50 -5.42 0.84
N PHE A 31 1.89 -4.26 1.38
CA PHE A 31 1.93 -3.02 0.65
C PHE A 31 2.96 -3.08 -0.50
N ILE A 32 4.17 -3.57 -0.26
CA ILE A 32 5.20 -3.75 -1.30
C ILE A 32 4.64 -4.59 -2.45
N TRP A 33 3.98 -5.71 -2.13
CA TRP A 33 3.39 -6.59 -3.12
C TRP A 33 2.33 -5.89 -3.97
N LEU A 34 1.50 -5.04 -3.35
CA LEU A 34 0.44 -4.30 -4.05
C LEU A 34 0.98 -3.27 -5.05
N TYR A 35 2.12 -2.64 -4.75
CA TYR A 35 2.68 -1.55 -5.56
C TYR A 35 3.94 -1.95 -6.35
N ILE A 36 4.32 -3.23 -6.34
CA ILE A 36 5.57 -3.69 -6.96
C ILE A 36 5.61 -3.39 -8.46
N ASP A 37 4.50 -3.60 -9.17
CA ASP A 37 4.38 -3.35 -10.61
C ASP A 37 4.53 -1.85 -10.94
N GLU A 38 4.14 -0.99 -10.01
CA GLU A 38 4.30 0.45 -10.15
C GLU A 38 5.72 0.92 -9.87
N MET A 39 6.54 0.12 -9.21
CA MET A 39 7.92 0.45 -8.85
C MET A 39 8.93 -0.19 -9.82
N LEU A 40 8.60 -1.35 -10.37
CA LEU A 40 9.46 -2.10 -11.29
C LEU A 40 9.60 -1.41 -12.66
N GLY A 41 10.84 -1.40 -13.17
CA GLY A 41 11.15 -0.88 -14.51
C GLY A 41 11.10 0.64 -14.66
N LYS A 42 11.09 1.39 -13.55
CA LYS A 42 11.06 2.87 -13.56
C LYS A 42 12.39 3.57 -13.29
N GLY A 43 13.46 2.83 -13.01
CA GLY A 43 14.78 3.42 -12.73
C GLY A 43 14.77 4.37 -11.52
N LEU A 44 13.88 4.11 -10.56
CA LEU A 44 13.72 4.94 -9.36
C LEU A 44 15.00 4.89 -8.52
N GLU A 45 15.44 6.07 -8.08
CA GLU A 45 16.51 6.16 -7.10
C GLU A 45 16.06 5.50 -5.79
N TRP A 46 16.98 4.78 -5.14
CA TRP A 46 16.72 4.04 -3.89
C TRP A 46 16.18 4.94 -2.77
N TYR A 47 16.50 6.24 -2.79
CA TYR A 47 16.02 7.23 -1.82
C TYR A 47 14.51 7.48 -1.96
N VAL A 48 14.00 7.60 -3.19
CA VAL A 48 12.55 7.78 -3.47
C VAL A 48 11.78 6.54 -3.01
N LEU A 49 12.36 5.35 -3.21
CA LEU A 49 11.82 4.09 -2.71
C LEU A 49 11.73 4.08 -1.18
N GLY A 50 12.80 4.49 -0.50
CA GLY A 50 12.85 4.60 0.95
C GLY A 50 11.83 5.58 1.51
N GLU A 51 11.65 6.73 0.85
CA GLU A 51 10.66 7.73 1.25
C GLU A 51 9.22 7.21 1.07
N LEU A 52 8.94 6.52 -0.05
CA LEU A 52 7.65 5.87 -0.28
C LEU A 52 7.34 4.84 0.81
N PHE A 53 8.30 3.97 1.15
CA PHE A 53 8.12 2.97 2.19
C PHE A 53 7.96 3.57 3.58
N PHE A 54 8.62 4.69 3.86
CA PHE A 54 8.46 5.40 5.12
C PHE A 54 7.02 5.92 5.28
N TYR A 55 6.47 6.59 4.26
CA TYR A 55 5.08 7.05 4.31
C TYR A 55 4.07 5.90 4.27
N ALA A 56 4.36 4.80 3.56
CA ALA A 56 3.54 3.60 3.59
C ALA A 56 3.50 2.99 5.00
N THR A 57 4.66 2.91 5.67
CA THR A 57 4.77 2.43 7.05
C THR A 57 3.92 3.29 7.99
N ALA A 58 4.00 4.62 7.88
CA ALA A 58 3.20 5.54 8.68
C ALA A 58 1.69 5.32 8.51
N ASN A 59 1.24 4.94 7.31
CA ASN A 59 -0.16 4.65 7.03
C ASN A 59 -0.65 3.32 7.62
N VAL A 60 0.21 2.30 7.71
CA VAL A 60 -0.19 0.98 8.25
C VAL A 60 -0.10 0.89 9.78
N VAL A 61 0.68 1.75 10.44
CA VAL A 61 0.82 1.77 11.91
C VAL A 61 -0.53 1.78 12.65
N PRO A 62 -1.49 2.67 12.34
CA PRO A 62 -2.81 2.68 12.99
C PRO A 62 -3.59 1.37 12.83
N MET A 63 -3.40 0.66 11.73
CA MET A 63 -4.01 -0.65 11.47
C MET A 63 -3.28 -1.79 12.20
N ALA A 64 -1.96 -1.68 12.33
CA ALA A 64 -1.13 -2.62 13.07
C ALA A 64 -1.39 -2.57 14.59
N MET A 65 -1.67 -1.38 15.15
CA MET A 65 -1.90 -1.18 16.58
C MET A 65 -3.00 -2.08 17.20
N PRO A 66 -4.24 -2.12 16.68
CA PRO A 66 -5.29 -2.97 17.25
C PRO A 66 -4.95 -4.48 17.12
N LEU A 67 -4.33 -4.89 16.01
CA LEU A 67 -3.88 -6.27 15.80
C LEU A 67 -2.80 -6.66 16.82
N ALA A 68 -1.82 -5.77 17.04
CA ALA A 68 -0.75 -5.98 17.99
C ALA A 68 -1.26 -6.09 19.42
N ILE A 69 -2.19 -5.20 19.82
CA ILE A 69 -2.82 -5.21 21.16
C ILE A 69 -3.60 -6.50 21.38
N LEU A 70 -4.34 -6.96 20.37
CA LEU A 70 -5.10 -8.22 20.45
C LEU A 70 -4.16 -9.41 20.67
N LEU A 71 -3.15 -9.57 19.82
CA LEU A 71 -2.20 -10.67 19.90
C LEU A 71 -1.40 -10.63 21.21
N ALA A 72 -0.94 -9.45 21.62
CA ALA A 72 -0.23 -9.27 22.87
C ALA A 72 -1.09 -9.62 24.09
N SER A 73 -2.38 -9.29 24.06
CA SER A 73 -3.32 -9.64 25.12
C SER A 73 -3.48 -11.16 25.21
N ILE A 74 -3.66 -11.83 24.08
CA ILE A 74 -3.78 -13.29 24.02
C ILE A 74 -2.51 -13.95 24.55
N MET A 75 -1.34 -13.52 24.09
CA MET A 75 -0.05 -14.06 24.54
C MET A 75 0.17 -13.84 26.03
N THR A 76 -0.12 -12.64 26.53
CA THR A 76 0.09 -12.30 27.95
C THR A 76 -0.82 -13.15 28.84
N PHE A 77 -2.13 -13.13 28.60
CA PHE A 77 -3.06 -13.90 29.42
C PHE A 77 -2.96 -15.41 29.19
N GLY A 78 -2.58 -15.84 27.98
CA GLY A 78 -2.28 -17.23 27.66
C GLY A 78 -1.10 -17.74 28.47
N ASN A 79 0.02 -17.01 28.46
CA ASN A 79 1.23 -17.39 29.19
C ASN A 79 1.02 -17.38 30.72
N LEU A 80 0.31 -16.37 31.25
CA LEU A 80 -0.09 -16.34 32.65
C LEU A 80 -1.04 -17.51 33.02
N GLY A 81 -1.80 -18.02 32.06
CA GLY A 81 -2.67 -19.20 32.22
C GLY A 81 -1.87 -20.51 32.23
N GLU A 82 -0.94 -20.66 31.28
CA GLU A 82 -0.06 -21.85 31.16
C GLU A 82 0.83 -22.04 32.39
N HIS A 83 1.37 -20.96 32.95
CA HIS A 83 2.18 -21.00 34.17
C HIS A 83 1.37 -21.01 35.48
N PHE A 84 0.03 -21.17 35.41
CA PHE A 84 -0.88 -21.13 36.56
C PHE A 84 -0.78 -19.85 37.41
N GLU A 85 -0.16 -18.77 36.90
CA GLU A 85 -0.01 -17.50 37.61
C GLU A 85 -1.36 -16.80 37.82
N LEU A 86 -2.24 -16.87 36.83
CA LEU A 86 -3.63 -16.40 36.94
C LEU A 86 -4.40 -17.11 38.06
N VAL A 87 -4.19 -18.42 38.22
CA VAL A 87 -4.81 -19.22 39.27
C VAL A 87 -4.23 -18.86 40.63
N ALA A 88 -2.91 -18.67 40.73
CA ALA A 88 -2.25 -18.24 41.95
C ALA A 88 -2.75 -16.87 42.43
N PHE A 89 -2.92 -15.89 41.53
CA PHE A 89 -3.49 -14.59 41.89
C PHE A 89 -4.94 -14.70 42.38
N LYS A 90 -5.75 -15.54 41.74
CA LYS A 90 -7.15 -15.75 42.12
C LYS A 90 -7.26 -16.43 43.49
N SER A 91 -6.41 -17.41 43.78
CA SER A 91 -6.30 -18.08 45.09
C SER A 91 -5.78 -17.14 46.19
N ALA A 92 -4.96 -16.15 45.84
CA ALA A 92 -4.52 -15.08 46.74
C ALA A 92 -5.60 -13.99 46.98
N GLY A 93 -6.82 -14.17 46.48
CA GLY A 93 -7.94 -13.23 46.65
C GLY A 93 -7.95 -12.04 45.70
N ILE A 94 -7.07 -12.02 44.68
CA ILE A 94 -7.05 -10.95 43.68
C ILE A 94 -7.99 -11.32 42.55
N SER A 95 -9.00 -10.49 42.30
CA SER A 95 -9.96 -10.74 41.22
C SER A 95 -9.35 -10.51 39.83
N LEU A 96 -9.82 -11.25 38.83
CA LEU A 96 -9.38 -11.09 37.44
C LEU A 96 -9.57 -9.65 36.93
N GLN A 97 -10.65 -8.99 37.36
CA GLN A 97 -10.92 -7.60 36.99
C GLN A 97 -9.83 -6.65 37.53
N GLN A 98 -9.27 -6.90 38.72
CA GLN A 98 -8.17 -6.11 39.27
C GLN A 98 -6.86 -6.34 38.50
N ILE A 99 -6.64 -7.56 38.00
CA ILE A 99 -5.51 -7.93 37.13
C ILE A 99 -5.61 -7.18 35.78
N MET A 100 -6.81 -7.08 35.21
CA MET A 100 -7.04 -6.42 33.92
C MET A 100 -7.02 -4.89 33.97
N LYS A 101 -7.40 -4.26 35.09
CA LYS A 101 -7.42 -2.79 35.25
C LYS A 101 -6.17 -2.05 34.74
N PRO A 102 -4.93 -2.42 35.11
CA PRO A 102 -3.73 -1.72 34.63
C PRO A 102 -3.55 -1.82 33.11
N LEU A 103 -3.95 -2.95 32.50
CA LEU A 103 -3.88 -3.13 31.05
C LEU A 103 -4.90 -2.28 30.33
N ILE A 104 -6.14 -2.21 30.84
CA ILE A 104 -7.19 -1.36 30.28
C ILE A 104 -6.75 0.10 30.32
N LEU A 105 -6.19 0.57 31.44
CA LEU A 105 -5.68 1.93 31.54
C LEU A 105 -4.55 2.19 30.53
N PHE A 106 -3.64 1.24 30.38
CA PHE A 106 -2.54 1.34 29.43
C PHE A 106 -3.01 1.37 27.97
N VAL A 107 -3.97 0.52 27.59
CA VAL A 107 -4.57 0.50 26.26
C VAL A 107 -5.35 1.79 25.97
N ILE A 108 -6.01 2.38 26.97
CA ILE A 108 -6.66 3.69 26.81
C ILE A 108 -5.63 4.77 26.48
N ILE A 109 -4.49 4.80 27.19
CA ILE A 109 -3.40 5.76 26.90
C ILE A 109 -2.88 5.56 25.47
N ILE A 110 -2.66 4.31 25.07
CA ILE A 110 -2.23 3.96 23.71
C ILE A 110 -3.27 4.42 22.69
N SER A 111 -4.56 4.21 22.95
CA SER A 111 -5.66 4.59 22.06
C SER A 111 -5.72 6.10 21.85
N ILE A 112 -5.53 6.89 22.91
CA ILE A 112 -5.43 8.36 22.80
C ILE A 112 -4.23 8.77 21.94
N GLY A 113 -3.08 8.13 22.14
CA GLY A 113 -1.89 8.35 21.29
C GLY A 113 -2.13 7.98 19.83
N ALA A 114 -2.76 6.83 19.58
CA ALA A 114 -3.12 6.37 18.25
C ALA A 114 -4.13 7.30 17.57
N PHE A 115 -5.10 7.84 18.32
CA PHE A 115 -6.06 8.82 17.82
C PHE A 115 -5.36 10.13 17.41
N TYR A 116 -4.42 10.63 18.22
CA TYR A 116 -3.66 11.82 17.86
C TYR A 116 -2.77 11.59 16.63
N PHE A 117 -2.12 10.44 16.55
CA PHE A 117 -1.37 10.02 15.38
C PHE A 117 -2.27 9.92 14.14
N ALA A 118 -3.48 9.36 14.30
CA ALA A 118 -4.44 9.23 13.22
C ALA A 118 -4.94 10.58 12.69
N ASN A 119 -5.16 11.55 13.56
CA ASN A 119 -5.66 12.86 13.13
C ASN A 119 -4.58 13.79 12.57
N ASN A 120 -3.33 13.69 13.03
CA ASN A 120 -2.28 14.63 12.64
C ASN A 120 -1.29 14.04 11.63
N VAL A 121 -0.93 12.77 11.78
CA VAL A 121 0.14 12.15 10.99
C VAL A 121 -0.41 11.50 9.73
N ILE A 122 -1.53 10.77 9.81
CA ILE A 122 -2.11 10.08 8.65
C ILE A 122 -2.45 11.04 7.50
N PRO A 123 -3.10 12.20 7.70
CA PRO A 123 -3.47 13.06 6.58
C PRO A 123 -2.23 13.57 5.84
N VAL A 124 -1.20 13.97 6.58
CA VAL A 124 0.06 14.44 6.00
C VAL A 124 0.80 13.30 5.31
N ALA A 125 0.85 12.12 5.92
CA ALA A 125 1.49 10.94 5.34
C ALA A 125 0.78 10.48 4.07
N ASN A 126 -0.56 10.44 4.05
CA ASN A 126 -1.33 10.09 2.86
C ASN A 126 -1.14 11.10 1.73
N LEU A 127 -1.21 12.40 2.01
CA LEU A 127 -1.01 13.42 0.97
C LEU A 127 0.36 13.28 0.31
N LYS A 128 1.42 13.13 1.11
CA LYS A 128 2.77 12.92 0.57
C LYS A 128 2.90 11.59 -0.16
N PHE A 129 2.30 10.53 0.39
CA PHE A 129 2.28 9.21 -0.22
C PHE A 129 1.65 9.24 -1.61
N TYR A 130 0.45 9.80 -1.75
CA TYR A 130 -0.25 9.90 -3.04
C TYR A 130 0.45 10.85 -4.01
N SER A 131 1.03 11.95 -3.53
CA SER A 131 1.84 12.84 -4.37
C SER A 131 3.05 12.11 -4.93
N LEU A 132 3.83 11.42 -4.08
CA LEU A 132 5.01 10.68 -4.50
C LEU A 132 4.63 9.54 -5.45
N LEU A 133 3.53 8.83 -5.16
CA LEU A 133 3.02 7.78 -6.03
C LEU A 133 2.58 8.34 -7.40
N TYR A 134 1.93 9.51 -7.42
CA TYR A 134 1.55 10.19 -8.65
C TYR A 134 2.77 10.61 -9.46
N ASP A 135 3.82 11.14 -8.81
CA ASP A 135 5.07 11.49 -9.47
C ASP A 135 5.74 10.25 -10.07
N ILE A 136 5.80 9.15 -9.29
CA ILE A 136 6.33 7.85 -9.75
C ILE A 136 5.52 7.29 -10.93
N ARG A 137 4.20 7.46 -10.95
CA ARG A 137 3.34 7.06 -12.08
C ARG A 137 3.56 7.96 -13.30
N SER A 138 3.60 9.27 -13.09
CA SER A 138 3.76 10.30 -14.13
C SER A 138 5.15 10.33 -14.76
N GLN A 139 6.19 9.84 -14.05
CA GLN A 139 7.56 9.74 -14.57
C GLN A 139 7.71 8.71 -15.70
N LYS A 140 6.67 7.90 -15.99
CA LYS A 140 6.48 7.24 -17.28
C LYS A 140 5.51 8.04 -18.17
N PRO A 141 5.94 9.11 -18.87
CA PRO A 141 5.24 9.55 -20.07
C PRO A 141 5.58 8.65 -21.29
N ALA A 142 6.51 7.71 -21.14
CA ALA A 142 6.71 6.64 -22.11
C ALA A 142 5.71 5.52 -21.83
N ILE A 143 4.52 5.64 -22.42
CA ILE A 143 3.61 4.51 -22.65
C ILE A 143 4.46 3.40 -23.31
N ASN A 144 4.94 2.44 -22.53
CA ASN A 144 5.70 1.33 -23.06
C ASN A 144 4.69 0.28 -23.52
N ILE A 145 3.91 0.60 -24.57
CA ILE A 145 3.14 -0.43 -25.27
C ILE A 145 4.16 -1.46 -25.76
N MET A 146 4.14 -2.62 -25.11
CA MET A 146 4.93 -3.76 -25.55
C MET A 146 4.29 -4.30 -26.83
N PRO A 147 5.08 -4.56 -27.88
CA PRO A 147 4.54 -5.13 -29.11
C PRO A 147 3.87 -6.47 -28.78
N ASN A 148 2.70 -6.68 -29.38
CA ASN A 148 1.87 -7.88 -29.25
C ASN A 148 1.24 -8.12 -27.86
N VAL A 149 1.23 -7.12 -26.97
CA VAL A 149 0.54 -7.17 -25.67
C VAL A 149 -0.60 -6.15 -25.66
N PHE A 150 -1.73 -6.50 -25.04
CA PHE A 150 -2.83 -5.56 -24.80
C PHE A 150 -2.45 -4.63 -23.64
N TYR A 151 -2.35 -3.34 -23.93
CA TYR A 151 -2.05 -2.29 -22.98
C TYR A 151 -3.36 -1.72 -22.42
N ASN A 152 -3.60 -1.95 -21.11
CA ASN A 152 -4.84 -1.59 -20.41
C ASN A 152 -4.63 -0.51 -19.33
N GLU A 153 -3.47 0.17 -19.33
CA GLU A 153 -3.17 1.20 -18.32
C GLU A 153 -3.85 2.55 -18.63
N ILE A 154 -4.51 2.68 -19.79
CA ILE A 154 -5.29 3.88 -20.14
C ILE A 154 -6.74 3.64 -19.72
N ASP A 155 -7.25 4.49 -18.85
CA ASP A 155 -8.62 4.38 -18.36
C ASP A 155 -9.63 4.49 -19.52
N GLY A 156 -10.54 3.52 -19.63
CA GLY A 156 -11.52 3.41 -20.71
C GLY A 156 -10.99 2.96 -22.08
N TYR A 157 -9.68 2.70 -22.27
CA TYR A 157 -9.13 2.27 -23.56
C TYR A 157 -8.10 1.15 -23.44
N THR A 158 -8.28 0.09 -24.24
CA THR A 158 -7.28 -0.97 -24.41
C THR A 158 -6.62 -0.85 -25.77
N ILE A 159 -5.29 -0.74 -25.81
CA ILE A 159 -4.54 -0.59 -27.06
C ILE A 159 -3.65 -1.81 -27.27
N ARG A 160 -3.71 -2.40 -28.48
CA ARG A 160 -2.75 -3.41 -28.93
C ARG A 160 -2.01 -2.90 -30.15
N VAL A 161 -0.70 -3.05 -30.15
CA VAL A 161 0.16 -2.73 -31.30
C VAL A 161 1.00 -3.95 -31.65
N LYS A 162 1.02 -4.36 -32.91
CA LYS A 162 1.79 -5.54 -33.33
C LYS A 162 3.30 -5.29 -33.35
N SER A 163 3.71 -4.12 -33.83
CA SER A 163 5.13 -3.74 -33.84
C SER A 163 5.30 -2.23 -33.70
N LYS A 164 6.38 -1.85 -33.02
CA LYS A 164 6.81 -0.45 -32.87
C LYS A 164 8.17 -0.26 -33.50
N LYS A 165 8.35 0.86 -34.20
CA LYS A 165 9.64 1.27 -34.76
C LYS A 165 9.90 2.71 -34.35
N ALA A 166 11.00 2.95 -33.64
CA ALA A 166 11.45 4.30 -33.33
C ALA A 166 11.84 5.02 -34.64
N MET A 167 11.38 6.27 -34.81
CA MET A 167 11.82 7.16 -35.88
C MET A 167 12.90 8.10 -35.36
N ASP A 168 13.78 8.56 -36.24
CA ASP A 168 14.92 9.43 -35.91
C ASP A 168 14.53 10.78 -35.27
N ASP A 169 13.26 11.17 -35.37
CA ASP A 169 12.68 12.41 -34.84
C ASP A 169 12.04 12.24 -33.44
N GLY A 170 12.36 11.15 -32.73
CA GLY A 170 11.82 10.86 -31.38
C GLY A 170 10.33 10.46 -31.36
N ARG A 171 9.70 10.31 -32.53
CA ARG A 171 8.35 9.76 -32.71
C ARG A 171 8.41 8.25 -32.84
N GLU A 172 7.37 7.54 -32.41
CA GLU A 172 7.27 6.09 -32.64
C GLU A 172 6.24 5.78 -33.73
N MET A 173 6.65 4.99 -34.72
CA MET A 173 5.74 4.43 -35.71
C MET A 173 5.19 3.10 -35.17
N LEU A 174 3.89 3.06 -34.99
CA LEU A 174 3.11 1.90 -34.61
C LEU A 174 2.56 1.24 -35.89
N LYS A 175 2.59 -0.09 -35.98
CA LYS A 175 1.94 -0.85 -37.04
C LYS A 175 0.90 -1.79 -36.46
N ASP A 176 -0.22 -1.90 -37.18
CA ASP A 176 -1.34 -2.76 -36.85
C ASP A 176 -1.82 -2.46 -35.42
N VAL A 177 -2.46 -1.28 -35.30
CA VAL A 177 -2.94 -0.69 -34.06
C VAL A 177 -4.41 -1.01 -33.90
N MET A 178 -4.78 -1.54 -32.74
CA MET A 178 -6.14 -1.90 -32.40
C MET A 178 -6.50 -1.26 -31.07
N ILE A 179 -7.54 -0.43 -31.06
CA ILE A 179 -8.01 0.31 -29.89
C ILE A 179 -9.42 -0.15 -29.58
N TYR A 180 -9.62 -0.65 -28.36
CA TYR A 180 -10.93 -0.99 -27.83
C TYR A 180 -11.39 0.10 -26.89
N ASN A 181 -12.55 0.69 -27.15
CA ASN A 181 -13.18 1.66 -26.28
C ASN A 181 -14.09 0.94 -25.26
N HIS A 182 -13.77 1.11 -23.99
CA HIS A 182 -14.49 0.59 -22.82
C HIS A 182 -15.13 1.71 -21.98
N SER A 183 -15.15 2.95 -22.46
CA SER A 183 -15.60 4.13 -21.71
C SER A 183 -17.02 4.02 -21.15
N ASP A 184 -17.91 3.28 -21.83
CA ASP A 184 -19.33 3.14 -21.42
C ASP A 184 -19.60 1.88 -20.58
N ASN A 185 -18.57 1.11 -20.20
CA ASN A 185 -18.67 -0.13 -19.42
C ASN A 185 -19.67 -1.16 -20.00
N ASN A 186 -19.97 -1.06 -21.29
CA ASN A 186 -21.03 -1.80 -21.99
C ASN A 186 -20.46 -2.90 -22.90
N GLY A 187 -19.23 -3.36 -22.63
CA GLY A 187 -18.49 -4.34 -23.43
C GLY A 187 -17.68 -3.74 -24.60
N ASN A 188 -17.12 -4.60 -25.45
CA ASN A 188 -16.29 -4.23 -26.61
C ASN A 188 -17.13 -3.77 -27.82
N LEU A 189 -17.91 -2.71 -27.66
CA LEU A 189 -18.84 -2.25 -28.71
C LEU A 189 -18.18 -1.37 -29.77
N GLN A 190 -17.03 -0.76 -29.47
CA GLN A 190 -16.31 0.10 -30.40
C GLN A 190 -14.84 -0.31 -30.46
N VAL A 191 -14.44 -0.81 -31.63
CA VAL A 191 -13.07 -1.20 -31.93
C VAL A 191 -12.61 -0.37 -33.12
N THR A 192 -11.53 0.38 -32.94
CA THR A 192 -10.86 1.09 -34.02
C THR A 192 -9.62 0.31 -34.41
N VAL A 193 -9.50 -0.05 -35.69
CA VAL A 193 -8.34 -0.76 -36.22
C VAL A 193 -7.65 0.15 -37.23
N ALA A 194 -6.33 0.28 -37.17
CA ALA A 194 -5.55 1.08 -38.11
C ALA A 194 -4.29 0.35 -38.56
N ASP A 195 -3.97 0.44 -39.85
CA ASP A 195 -2.77 -0.17 -40.42
C ASP A 195 -1.48 0.41 -39.82
N SER A 196 -1.48 1.71 -39.55
CA SER A 196 -0.35 2.39 -38.93
C SER A 196 -0.77 3.57 -38.05
N GLY A 197 0.09 3.94 -37.12
CA GLY A 197 -0.11 5.10 -36.26
C GLY A 197 1.21 5.78 -35.91
N ILE A 198 1.20 7.09 -35.75
CA ILE A 198 2.33 7.84 -35.22
C ILE A 198 2.01 8.27 -33.80
N MET A 199 2.88 7.87 -32.89
CA MET A 199 2.84 8.19 -31.48
C MET A 199 3.80 9.38 -31.23
N SER A 200 3.24 10.52 -30.82
CA SER A 200 3.98 11.71 -30.40
C SER A 200 3.57 12.17 -29.00
N LEU A 201 4.57 12.35 -28.13
CA LEU A 201 4.43 12.97 -26.82
C LEU A 201 4.48 14.50 -26.96
N SER A 202 3.58 15.21 -26.27
CA SER A 202 3.63 16.68 -26.22
C SER A 202 4.96 17.16 -25.65
N LYS A 203 5.43 18.35 -26.06
CA LYS A 203 6.67 18.96 -25.56
C LYS A 203 6.66 19.13 -24.04
N ASP A 204 5.49 19.35 -23.47
CA ASP A 204 5.28 19.49 -22.01
C ASP A 204 5.06 18.16 -21.30
N LYS A 205 5.12 17.02 -22.01
CA LYS A 205 4.90 15.65 -21.53
C LYS A 205 3.55 15.41 -20.83
N THR A 206 2.61 16.36 -20.93
CA THR A 206 1.31 16.34 -20.27
C THR A 206 0.24 15.54 -21.01
N TYR A 207 0.37 15.43 -22.34
CA TYR A 207 -0.52 14.60 -23.14
C TYR A 207 0.26 13.90 -24.24
N PHE A 208 -0.26 12.75 -24.62
CA PHE A 208 0.24 11.93 -25.70
C PHE A 208 -0.80 11.89 -26.82
N SER A 209 -0.37 11.90 -28.07
CA SER A 209 -1.23 11.88 -29.24
C SER A 209 -0.85 10.71 -30.16
N ILE A 210 -1.85 9.89 -30.51
CA ILE A 210 -1.75 8.89 -31.57
C ILE A 210 -2.47 9.45 -32.80
N LYS A 211 -1.73 9.65 -33.89
CA LYS A 211 -2.34 9.87 -35.21
C LYS A 211 -2.42 8.54 -35.94
N LEU A 212 -3.62 8.01 -36.07
CA LEU A 212 -3.89 6.78 -36.80
C LEU A 212 -3.98 7.08 -38.31
N PHE A 213 -3.46 6.17 -39.13
CA PHE A 213 -3.51 6.22 -40.59
C PHE A 213 -4.19 4.97 -41.11
N ASN A 214 -5.11 5.16 -42.05
CA ASN A 214 -5.91 4.09 -42.67
C ASN A 214 -6.57 3.20 -41.61
N GLY A 215 -7.50 3.79 -40.84
CA GLY A 215 -8.28 3.07 -39.85
C GLY A 215 -9.78 3.03 -40.14
N VAL A 216 -10.44 2.02 -39.59
CA VAL A 216 -11.89 1.76 -39.64
C VAL A 216 -12.42 1.61 -38.22
#